data_AF-A0A162TY29-F1
#
_entry.id   AF-A0A162TY29-F1
#
_cell.length_a   1.000
_cell.length_b   1.000
_cell.length_c   1.000
_cell.angle_alpha   90.00
_cell.angle_beta   90.00
_cell.angle_gamma   90.00
#
_symmetry.space_group_name_H-M   'P 1'
#
loop_
_entity.id
_entity.type
_entity.pdbx_description
1 polymer ?
#
loop_
_entity_poly.entity_id
_entity_poly.type
_entity_poly.pdbx_seq_one_letter_code
_entity_poly.pdbx_strand_id
1 'polypeptide(L)'
;MSDSSPNQVYSVLKRLRKKHTTNHCFSHSEGPEVAANVMADYQRQIFGGDQLDFSAWRASRSPLHQHTTKPTFFSASAIKQQLSAMGNPVIAEPSLALVKYGEGPRLSEAASSCSPRLGVVRQRTAIHCLLYADDVCLIAHRRDMPLLVQLCEEYSLRFDFKWSPTKCALVNYRSRRRPIQLYGINVPLVSSYEYLGVPFNASGVDNIASLNASTKKAKSTMALFRRLGVHQYGFGLLLALQVYRVFVRPIMEYALALLGLNATSAMAIDRTQADCLKMTLNQSTRHNSPSMVLNMMGNLPTMYTRAQILTFKFWHSLQLKARPYTLVECLLYTHQRLKLAPALWRRLSSNKIWKMYKASPTPTTPRLICEEFQDAQLLKWTTQKSSCLRALRDDTSGYDPLLFYPCTRLERLRLIRWRFHHLPSFPLSACRCGAPSANRFHYLATCPLVQDIINRIHLNLPDDSIPLDESYDDQGIATTHILDRILNSLPSTLSFCLSSHWERTWPLVLELVTQIDFASHPAVSFAEEPPAGELYEHYLTQKHRLQQQQQQQQQQQQQQLIQHLQH
;
A
#
# COMPACT_ATOMS: atom_id res chain seq x y z
N MET A 1 37.36 -35.02 19.35
CA MET A 1 37.74 -34.60 17.98
C MET A 1 37.33 -35.71 17.04
N SER A 2 36.52 -35.43 16.03
CA SER A 2 36.28 -36.30 14.87
C SER A 2 35.58 -35.51 13.78
N ASP A 3 36.20 -35.44 12.61
CA ASP A 3 35.83 -34.59 11.48
C ASP A 3 34.44 -34.84 10.90
N SER A 4 33.77 -33.76 10.49
CA SER A 4 32.75 -33.79 9.43
C SER A 4 33.32 -33.11 8.18
N SER A 5 33.58 -33.91 7.15
CA SER A 5 34.44 -33.52 6.01
C SER A 5 33.93 -32.33 5.17
N PRO A 6 34.83 -31.59 4.48
CA PRO A 6 34.49 -30.44 3.64
C PRO A 6 33.40 -30.70 2.58
N ASN A 7 33.26 -31.96 2.15
CA ASN A 7 32.27 -32.38 1.16
C ASN A 7 30.81 -32.21 1.63
N GLN A 8 30.52 -32.28 2.94
CA GLN A 8 29.17 -31.99 3.43
C GLN A 8 28.81 -30.51 3.26
N VAL A 9 29.68 -29.59 3.64
CA VAL A 9 29.48 -28.13 3.46
C VAL A 9 29.33 -27.80 1.98
N TYR A 10 30.19 -28.36 1.12
CA TYR A 10 30.09 -28.16 -0.33
C TYR A 10 28.78 -28.72 -0.91
N SER A 11 28.28 -29.85 -0.40
CA SER A 11 26.98 -30.41 -0.80
C SER A 11 25.78 -29.57 -0.35
N VAL A 12 25.85 -28.95 0.83
CA VAL A 12 24.83 -28.03 1.35
C VAL A 12 24.80 -26.75 0.52
N LEU A 13 25.97 -26.17 0.21
CA LEU A 13 26.09 -25.03 -0.70
C LEU A 13 25.60 -25.35 -2.12
N LYS A 14 25.86 -26.56 -2.63
CA LYS A 14 25.35 -27.01 -3.95
C LYS A 14 23.84 -27.25 -3.93
N ARG A 15 23.25 -27.69 -2.80
CA ARG A 15 21.79 -27.81 -2.60
C ARG A 15 21.10 -26.44 -2.46
N LEU A 16 21.73 -25.48 -1.79
CA LEU A 16 21.28 -24.08 -1.72
C LEU A 16 21.27 -23.46 -3.12
N ARG A 17 22.35 -23.61 -3.90
CA ARG A 17 22.42 -23.17 -5.31
C ARG A 17 21.40 -23.88 -6.23
N LYS A 18 21.06 -25.15 -5.99
CA LYS A 18 20.08 -25.90 -6.82
C LYS A 18 18.61 -25.69 -6.46
N LYS A 19 18.26 -25.04 -5.34
CA LYS A 19 16.85 -24.83 -4.92
C LYS A 19 16.36 -23.39 -4.94
N HIS A 20 17.22 -22.41 -5.27
CA HIS A 20 16.81 -21.02 -5.51
C HIS A 20 17.50 -20.43 -6.75
N THR A 21 17.23 -21.01 -7.93
CA THR A 21 17.40 -20.29 -9.20
C THR A 21 16.21 -19.38 -9.46
N THR A 22 16.04 -18.37 -8.60
CA THR A 22 15.33 -17.14 -8.97
C THR A 22 16.39 -16.12 -9.34
N ASN A 23 16.73 -16.05 -10.63
CA ASN A 23 17.60 -15.01 -11.20
C ASN A 23 16.87 -13.66 -11.25
N HIS A 24 16.45 -13.16 -10.08
CA HIS A 24 16.16 -11.75 -9.88
C HIS A 24 17.35 -11.14 -9.17
N CYS A 25 18.42 -10.95 -9.94
CA CYS A 25 19.41 -9.95 -9.58
C CYS A 25 18.71 -8.60 -9.78
N PHE A 26 18.34 -7.92 -8.69
CA PHE A 26 17.85 -6.54 -8.73
C PHE A 26 19.04 -5.57 -8.91
N SER A 27 19.91 -5.89 -9.86
CA SER A 27 21.02 -5.05 -10.32
C SER A 27 20.52 -4.18 -11.48
N HIS A 28 20.27 -2.90 -11.22
CA HIS A 28 20.24 -1.92 -12.29
C HIS A 28 21.69 -1.53 -12.61
N SER A 29 21.98 -1.23 -13.89
CA SER A 29 23.30 -0.75 -14.32
C SER A 29 23.72 0.54 -13.58
N GLU A 30 22.74 1.36 -13.24
CA GLU A 30 22.89 2.62 -12.49
C GLU A 30 22.87 2.42 -10.95
N GLY A 31 22.92 1.18 -10.48
CA GLY A 31 23.08 0.86 -9.06
C GLY A 31 21.78 0.56 -8.28
N PRO A 32 21.91 0.32 -6.96
CA PRO A 32 20.84 -0.24 -6.14
C PRO A 32 19.67 0.71 -5.86
N GLU A 33 19.90 2.03 -5.87
CA GLU A 33 18.85 3.03 -5.67
C GLU A 33 17.85 3.04 -6.83
N VAL A 34 18.37 3.06 -8.07
CA VAL A 34 17.52 3.01 -9.27
C VAL A 34 16.78 1.68 -9.35
N ALA A 35 17.44 0.55 -9.02
CA ALA A 35 16.77 -0.75 -8.93
C ALA A 35 15.58 -0.74 -7.95
N ALA A 36 15.75 -0.11 -6.79
CA ALA A 36 14.69 0.01 -5.78
C ALA A 36 13.55 0.93 -6.23
N ASN A 37 13.85 2.05 -6.89
CA ASN A 37 12.85 2.96 -7.48
C ASN A 37 12.03 2.24 -8.56
N VAL A 38 12.68 1.63 -9.55
CA VAL A 38 12.03 0.87 -10.63
C VAL A 38 11.14 -0.26 -10.08
N MET A 39 11.62 -1.00 -9.08
CA MET A 39 10.81 -2.01 -8.40
C MET A 39 9.58 -1.39 -7.70
N ALA A 40 9.75 -0.28 -6.98
CA ALA A 40 8.67 0.36 -6.25
C ALA A 40 7.58 0.91 -7.19
N ASP A 41 7.96 1.50 -8.33
CA ASP A 41 7.02 2.05 -9.30
C ASP A 41 6.33 0.96 -10.13
N TYR A 42 7.03 -0.09 -10.56
CA TYR A 42 6.42 -1.27 -11.19
C TYR A 42 5.37 -1.93 -10.29
N GLN A 43 5.72 -2.13 -9.01
CA GLN A 43 4.80 -2.72 -8.02
C GLN A 43 3.66 -1.76 -7.67
N ARG A 44 3.87 -0.44 -7.69
CA ARG A 44 2.80 0.57 -7.59
C ARG A 44 1.84 0.47 -8.78
N GLN A 45 2.34 0.32 -10.00
CA GLN A 45 1.49 0.22 -11.19
C GLN A 45 0.58 -1.02 -11.13
N ILE A 46 1.12 -2.18 -10.73
CA ILE A 46 0.35 -3.44 -10.70
C ILE A 46 -0.55 -3.56 -9.46
N PHE A 47 -0.06 -3.15 -8.28
CA PHE A 47 -0.72 -3.43 -6.99
C PHE A 47 -1.16 -2.18 -6.22
N GLY A 48 -1.00 -0.96 -6.77
CA GLY A 48 -1.30 0.30 -6.08
C GLY A 48 -2.76 0.48 -5.65
N GLY A 49 -3.70 -0.29 -6.21
CA GLY A 49 -5.11 -0.29 -5.81
C GLY A 49 -5.95 0.87 -6.37
N ASP A 50 -5.33 1.73 -7.18
CA ASP A 50 -5.96 2.84 -7.91
C ASP A 50 -6.52 2.38 -9.28
N GLN A 51 -5.94 1.32 -9.87
CA GLN A 51 -6.48 0.59 -11.02
C GLN A 51 -7.22 -0.68 -10.57
N LEU A 52 -8.43 -0.49 -10.04
CA LEU A 52 -9.51 -1.43 -10.29
C LEU A 52 -10.36 -0.84 -11.41
N ASP A 53 -9.89 -0.97 -12.65
CA ASP A 53 -10.68 -0.55 -13.81
C ASP A 53 -11.82 -1.54 -14.06
N PHE A 54 -12.99 -1.19 -13.55
CA PHE A 54 -14.23 -1.93 -13.76
C PHE A 54 -14.81 -1.76 -15.19
N SER A 55 -14.22 -0.92 -16.05
CA SER A 55 -14.65 -0.73 -17.43
C SER A 55 -14.02 -1.76 -18.38
N ALA A 56 -12.71 -2.05 -18.25
CA ALA A 56 -12.04 -3.14 -18.98
C ALA A 56 -12.72 -4.52 -18.77
N TRP A 57 -13.25 -4.80 -17.57
CA TRP A 57 -14.01 -6.02 -17.30
C TRP A 57 -15.37 -6.10 -18.04
N ARG A 58 -15.92 -4.96 -18.47
CA ARG A 58 -17.17 -4.91 -19.24
C ARG A 58 -16.92 -5.08 -20.75
N ALA A 59 -15.78 -4.62 -21.25
CA ALA A 59 -15.42 -4.67 -22.68
C ALA A 59 -15.07 -6.08 -23.19
N SER A 60 -14.68 -7.01 -22.31
CA SER A 60 -14.28 -8.39 -22.68
C SER A 60 -15.45 -9.35 -22.96
N ARG A 61 -16.67 -8.84 -23.19
CA ARG A 61 -17.86 -9.63 -23.56
C ARG A 61 -18.36 -9.30 -24.96
N SER A 62 -17.85 -10.02 -25.95
CA SER A 62 -18.57 -10.25 -27.21
C SER A 62 -19.48 -11.49 -27.10
N PRO A 63 -20.53 -11.62 -27.93
CA PRO A 63 -21.52 -12.69 -27.79
C PRO A 63 -21.03 -14.06 -28.27
N LEU A 64 -21.70 -15.10 -27.79
CA LEU A 64 -21.50 -16.54 -28.05
C LEU A 64 -20.89 -16.93 -29.41
N HIS A 65 -20.01 -17.93 -29.38
CA HIS A 65 -20.02 -19.01 -30.38
C HIS A 65 -19.99 -20.37 -29.67
N GLN A 66 -20.85 -21.28 -30.11
CA GLN A 66 -20.90 -22.66 -29.65
C GLN A 66 -19.89 -23.48 -30.46
N HIS A 67 -18.90 -24.10 -29.81
CA HIS A 67 -18.16 -25.20 -30.42
C HIS A 67 -17.97 -26.36 -29.45
N THR A 68 -18.56 -27.49 -29.83
CA THR A 68 -18.43 -28.79 -29.17
C THR A 68 -17.15 -29.50 -29.59
N THR A 69 -16.12 -29.49 -28.74
CA THR A 69 -15.03 -30.49 -28.77
C THR A 69 -14.55 -30.81 -27.35
N LYS A 70 -14.20 -32.08 -27.13
CA LYS A 70 -13.68 -32.58 -25.83
C LYS A 70 -12.24 -32.10 -25.63
N PRO A 71 -11.87 -31.53 -24.46
CA PRO A 71 -10.47 -31.25 -24.16
C PRO A 71 -9.74 -32.52 -23.70
N THR A 72 -8.66 -32.86 -24.39
CA THR A 72 -7.64 -33.82 -23.93
C THR A 72 -6.83 -33.21 -22.79
N PHE A 73 -6.47 -34.03 -21.79
CA PHE A 73 -5.71 -33.58 -20.63
C PHE A 73 -4.23 -33.37 -20.97
N PHE A 74 -3.70 -32.18 -20.66
CA PHE A 74 -2.25 -31.92 -20.59
C PHE A 74 -1.80 -31.71 -19.14
N SER A 75 -0.59 -32.16 -18.83
CA SER A 75 -0.01 -32.09 -17.48
C SER A 75 0.25 -30.64 -17.02
N ALA A 76 0.05 -30.37 -15.74
CA ALA A 76 0.24 -29.07 -15.11
C ALA A 76 1.67 -28.50 -15.20
N SER A 77 2.67 -29.32 -15.54
CA SER A 77 4.04 -28.87 -15.81
C SER A 77 4.15 -28.04 -17.09
N ALA A 78 3.40 -28.37 -18.15
CA ALA A 78 3.46 -27.69 -19.45
C ALA A 78 2.84 -26.28 -19.39
N ILE A 79 1.70 -26.14 -18.69
CA ILE A 79 0.98 -24.87 -18.51
C ILE A 79 1.89 -23.82 -17.83
N LYS A 80 2.74 -24.25 -16.90
CA LYS A 80 3.68 -23.38 -16.19
C LYS A 80 4.81 -22.84 -17.07
N GLN A 81 5.23 -23.55 -18.11
CA GLN A 81 6.18 -23.06 -19.10
C GLN A 81 5.52 -22.09 -20.09
N GLN A 82 4.36 -22.43 -20.66
CA GLN A 82 3.68 -21.54 -21.63
C GLN A 82 3.22 -20.21 -21.02
N LEU A 83 2.76 -20.18 -19.77
CA LEU A 83 2.38 -18.93 -19.08
C LEU A 83 3.58 -18.02 -18.76
N SER A 84 4.82 -18.50 -18.84
CA SER A 84 6.02 -17.65 -18.70
C SER A 84 6.42 -16.95 -20.01
N ALA A 85 5.86 -17.38 -21.15
CA ALA A 85 6.19 -16.87 -22.48
C ALA A 85 5.18 -15.84 -23.02
N MET A 86 4.01 -15.69 -22.41
CA MET A 86 2.98 -14.72 -22.84
C MET A 86 2.74 -13.67 -21.75
N GLY A 87 3.24 -12.45 -22.00
CA GLY A 87 3.30 -11.34 -21.05
C GLY A 87 1.97 -10.65 -20.76
N ASN A 88 0.92 -11.37 -20.37
CA ASN A 88 -0.27 -10.78 -19.75
C ASN A 88 -1.08 -11.82 -18.94
N PRO A 89 -1.21 -11.68 -17.61
CA PRO A 89 -2.01 -12.61 -16.81
C PRO A 89 -3.50 -12.27 -16.91
N VAL A 90 -4.19 -12.91 -17.85
CA VAL A 90 -5.66 -12.99 -17.80
C VAL A 90 -6.05 -13.75 -16.53
N ILE A 91 -6.65 -13.05 -15.58
CA ILE A 91 -7.09 -13.63 -14.30
C ILE A 91 -8.26 -14.58 -14.58
N ALA A 92 -8.01 -15.88 -14.48
CA ALA A 92 -9.06 -16.90 -14.53
C ALA A 92 -10.04 -16.70 -13.36
N GLU A 93 -11.35 -16.70 -13.64
CA GLU A 93 -12.37 -16.65 -12.58
C GLU A 93 -12.28 -17.91 -11.70
N PRO A 94 -12.33 -17.78 -10.36
CA PRO A 94 -12.46 -18.95 -9.48
C PRO A 94 -13.87 -19.54 -9.64
N SER A 95 -13.94 -20.77 -10.17
CA SER A 95 -15.19 -21.53 -10.27
C SER A 95 -15.71 -21.95 -8.89
N LEU A 96 -16.50 -21.08 -8.27
CA LEU A 96 -17.22 -21.38 -7.02
C LEU A 96 -18.35 -22.39 -7.29
N ALA A 97 -18.01 -23.68 -7.20
CA ALA A 97 -18.97 -24.77 -7.29
C ALA A 97 -19.90 -24.80 -6.06
N LEU A 98 -21.03 -24.09 -6.15
CA LEU A 98 -22.13 -24.28 -5.20
C LEU A 98 -22.87 -25.57 -5.56
N VAL A 99 -22.49 -26.69 -4.95
CA VAL A 99 -23.21 -27.96 -5.09
C VAL A 99 -24.56 -27.88 -4.35
N LYS A 100 -25.53 -27.22 -4.98
CA LYS A 100 -26.94 -27.62 -4.81
C LYS A 100 -27.06 -29.04 -5.32
N TYR A 101 -27.66 -29.93 -4.54
CA TYR A 101 -28.02 -31.26 -5.01
C TYR A 101 -29.07 -31.14 -6.13
N GLY A 102 -28.56 -31.22 -7.37
CA GLY A 102 -29.26 -31.14 -8.65
C GLY A 102 -28.29 -31.54 -9.76
N GLU A 103 -28.23 -32.85 -10.02
CA GLU A 103 -27.74 -33.48 -11.28
C GLU A 103 -26.30 -33.18 -11.77
N GLY A 104 -25.32 -33.26 -10.86
CA GLY A 104 -23.94 -33.76 -11.12
C GLY A 104 -22.97 -32.87 -11.94
N PRO A 105 -21.69 -33.28 -12.13
CA PRO A 105 -20.91 -34.34 -11.44
C PRO A 105 -19.46 -33.84 -11.03
N ARG A 106 -18.55 -34.50 -10.29
CA ARG A 106 -18.50 -35.75 -9.49
C ARG A 106 -17.76 -35.50 -8.13
N LEU A 107 -18.42 -34.94 -7.11
CA LEU A 107 -18.06 -35.18 -5.68
C LEU A 107 -19.15 -36.00 -4.96
N SER A 108 -20.23 -36.32 -5.68
CA SER A 108 -21.48 -36.90 -5.20
C SER A 108 -21.53 -38.43 -5.15
N GLU A 109 -20.60 -39.14 -5.80
CA GLU A 109 -20.68 -40.60 -5.92
C GLU A 109 -20.24 -41.35 -4.65
N ALA A 110 -19.28 -40.83 -3.88
CA ALA A 110 -18.79 -41.50 -2.66
C ALA A 110 -19.89 -41.62 -1.57
N ALA A 111 -20.72 -40.58 -1.43
CA ALA A 111 -21.84 -40.58 -0.48
C ALA A 111 -23.03 -41.46 -0.89
N SER A 112 -22.99 -42.11 -2.07
CA SER A 112 -24.15 -42.73 -2.71
C SER A 112 -24.06 -44.25 -2.92
N SER A 113 -22.88 -44.88 -2.74
CA SER A 113 -22.65 -46.28 -3.15
C SER A 113 -22.62 -47.32 -2.03
N CYS A 114 -22.83 -46.94 -0.76
CA CYS A 114 -23.00 -47.92 0.34
C CYS A 114 -24.49 -48.30 0.53
N SER A 115 -24.85 -49.41 -0.11
CA SER A 115 -26.07 -50.28 -0.07
C SER A 115 -27.34 -49.90 0.73
N PRO A 116 -28.53 -50.29 0.22
CA PRO A 116 -29.82 -49.81 0.71
C PRO A 116 -30.38 -50.62 1.88
N ARG A 117 -30.92 -49.93 2.90
CA ARG A 117 -32.13 -50.27 3.71
C ARG A 117 -32.19 -49.39 4.97
N LEU A 118 -32.89 -48.26 4.88
CA LEU A 118 -33.64 -47.63 5.99
C LEU A 118 -34.30 -46.34 5.48
N GLY A 119 -35.62 -46.39 5.29
CA GLY A 119 -36.39 -45.22 4.87
C GLY A 119 -36.57 -44.24 6.03
N VAL A 120 -35.87 -43.12 5.99
CA VAL A 120 -36.22 -41.88 6.72
C VAL A 120 -35.85 -40.69 5.84
N VAL A 121 -36.75 -39.74 5.70
CA VAL A 121 -36.49 -38.45 5.02
C VAL A 121 -35.42 -37.69 5.81
N ARG A 122 -34.15 -37.81 5.40
CA ARG A 122 -33.06 -37.03 6.01
C ARG A 122 -33.16 -35.58 5.54
N GLN A 123 -33.29 -34.66 6.50
CA GLN A 123 -33.10 -33.23 6.31
C GLN A 123 -31.77 -32.99 5.57
N ARG A 124 -31.80 -32.17 4.50
CA ARG A 124 -30.60 -31.85 3.71
C ARG A 124 -29.55 -31.19 4.60
N THR A 125 -28.47 -31.90 4.90
CA THR A 125 -27.35 -31.38 5.69
C THR A 125 -26.68 -30.23 4.93
N ALA A 126 -26.72 -29.03 5.50
CA ALA A 126 -26.04 -27.88 4.91
C ALA A 126 -24.53 -28.01 5.12
N ILE A 127 -23.83 -28.43 4.08
CA ILE A 127 -22.36 -28.50 4.05
C ILE A 127 -21.86 -27.21 3.43
N HIS A 128 -21.07 -26.44 4.17
CA HIS A 128 -20.41 -25.25 3.66
C HIS A 128 -18.91 -25.54 3.55
N CYS A 129 -18.41 -25.65 2.33
CA CYS A 129 -16.99 -25.83 2.06
C CYS A 129 -16.42 -24.58 1.40
N LEU A 130 -15.24 -24.14 1.84
CA LEU A 130 -14.44 -23.12 1.18
C LEU A 130 -13.18 -23.80 0.63
N LEU A 131 -12.85 -23.51 -0.63
CA LEU A 131 -11.76 -24.12 -1.36
C LEU A 131 -10.84 -23.01 -1.91
N TYR A 132 -9.55 -23.09 -1.63
CA TYR A 132 -8.54 -22.22 -2.21
C TYR A 132 -7.24 -22.99 -2.44
N ALA A 133 -7.00 -23.43 -3.69
CA ALA A 133 -5.93 -24.38 -4.00
C ALA A 133 -6.00 -25.64 -3.10
N ASP A 134 -4.94 -25.96 -2.36
CA ASP A 134 -4.89 -27.05 -1.38
C ASP A 134 -5.46 -26.69 0.01
N ASP A 135 -5.70 -25.40 0.30
CA ASP A 135 -6.35 -24.96 1.53
C ASP A 135 -7.88 -25.19 1.45
N VAL A 136 -8.36 -26.15 2.23
CA VAL A 136 -9.78 -26.54 2.32
C VAL A 136 -10.31 -26.30 3.72
N CYS A 137 -11.40 -25.54 3.83
CA CYS A 137 -12.12 -25.31 5.08
C CYS A 137 -13.50 -25.98 5.04
N LEU A 138 -13.75 -26.88 6.00
CA LEU A 138 -15.03 -27.56 6.19
C LEU A 138 -15.82 -26.89 7.31
N ILE A 139 -17.02 -26.41 7.01
CA ILE A 139 -17.94 -25.79 7.97
C ILE A 139 -19.22 -26.63 8.01
N ALA A 140 -19.45 -27.28 9.14
CA ALA A 140 -20.60 -28.17 9.35
C ALA A 140 -20.94 -28.27 10.84
N HIS A 141 -22.13 -28.82 11.12
CA HIS A 141 -22.53 -29.12 12.48
C HIS A 141 -21.74 -30.33 13.05
N ARG A 142 -21.51 -30.36 14.37
CA ARG A 142 -20.58 -31.30 15.03
C ARG A 142 -20.88 -32.79 14.83
N ARG A 143 -22.12 -33.14 14.49
CA ARG A 143 -22.56 -34.53 14.22
C ARG A 143 -22.10 -35.02 12.85
N ASP A 144 -21.90 -34.09 11.92
CA ASP A 144 -21.72 -34.36 10.49
C ASP A 144 -20.23 -34.29 10.11
N MET A 145 -19.42 -33.56 10.89
CA MET A 145 -17.97 -33.42 10.67
C MET A 145 -17.20 -34.75 10.53
N PRO A 146 -17.45 -35.82 11.31
CA PRO A 146 -16.75 -37.11 11.12
C PRO A 146 -17.00 -37.73 9.73
N LEU A 147 -18.23 -37.65 9.23
CA LEU A 147 -18.59 -38.12 7.89
C LEU A 147 -17.92 -37.28 6.80
N LEU A 148 -17.83 -35.96 6.99
CA LEU A 148 -17.16 -35.08 6.02
C LEU A 148 -15.66 -35.34 5.93
N VAL A 149 -14.99 -35.58 7.05
CA VAL A 149 -13.55 -35.91 7.04
C VAL A 149 -13.33 -37.28 6.37
N GLN A 150 -14.19 -38.27 6.63
CA GLN A 150 -14.17 -39.55 5.90
C GLN A 150 -14.37 -39.37 4.39
N LEU A 151 -15.32 -38.55 3.95
CA LEU A 151 -15.54 -38.27 2.53
C LEU A 151 -14.34 -37.55 1.88
N CYS A 152 -13.67 -36.64 2.60
CA CYS A 152 -12.43 -36.02 2.14
C CYS A 152 -11.26 -37.02 2.04
N GLU A 153 -11.21 -38.01 2.94
CA GLU A 153 -10.25 -39.11 2.90
C GLU A 153 -10.49 -40.02 1.69
N GLU A 154 -11.71 -40.56 1.55
CA GLU A 154 -12.11 -41.39 0.40
C GLU A 154 -11.90 -40.68 -0.94
N TYR A 155 -12.24 -39.39 -1.02
CA TYR A 155 -11.98 -38.57 -2.22
C TYR A 155 -10.48 -38.45 -2.52
N SER A 156 -9.65 -38.18 -1.51
CA SER A 156 -8.20 -38.07 -1.73
C SER A 156 -7.58 -39.37 -2.25
N LEU A 157 -8.00 -40.52 -1.69
CA LEU A 157 -7.56 -41.84 -2.13
C LEU A 157 -8.08 -42.19 -3.53
N ARG A 158 -9.29 -41.75 -3.91
CA ARG A 158 -9.85 -41.95 -5.26
C ARG A 158 -9.16 -41.12 -6.35
N PHE A 159 -8.52 -40.00 -5.98
CA PHE A 159 -7.88 -39.07 -6.91
C PHE A 159 -6.35 -38.98 -6.70
N ASP A 160 -5.74 -40.02 -6.11
CA ASP A 160 -4.29 -40.21 -5.93
C ASP A 160 -3.53 -39.03 -5.30
N PHE A 161 -4.15 -38.38 -4.31
CA PHE A 161 -3.48 -37.39 -3.47
C PHE A 161 -3.71 -37.66 -1.98
N LYS A 162 -2.94 -36.99 -1.10
CA LYS A 162 -3.14 -37.07 0.35
C LYS A 162 -3.14 -35.69 0.99
N TRP A 163 -4.09 -35.48 1.88
CA TRP A 163 -4.05 -34.40 2.86
C TRP A 163 -2.86 -34.58 3.81
N SER A 164 -2.44 -33.51 4.48
CA SER A 164 -1.38 -33.55 5.50
C SER A 164 -2.01 -33.42 6.89
N PRO A 165 -2.27 -34.51 7.65
CA PRO A 165 -3.00 -34.43 8.92
C PRO A 165 -2.36 -33.52 9.96
N THR A 166 -1.02 -33.34 9.88
CA THR A 166 -0.22 -32.43 10.70
C THR A 166 -0.44 -30.94 10.40
N LYS A 167 -1.01 -30.60 9.24
CA LYS A 167 -1.43 -29.24 8.87
C LYS A 167 -2.93 -29.01 9.11
N CYS A 168 -3.73 -30.07 9.08
CA CYS A 168 -5.16 -30.00 9.38
C CYS A 168 -5.39 -29.67 10.86
N ALA A 169 -6.44 -28.92 11.17
CA ALA A 169 -6.85 -28.65 12.54
C ALA A 169 -8.37 -28.52 12.66
N LEU A 170 -8.88 -28.73 13.87
CA LEU A 170 -10.30 -28.55 14.20
C LEU A 170 -10.45 -27.36 15.15
N VAL A 171 -11.31 -26.42 14.79
CA VAL A 171 -11.70 -25.27 15.62
C VAL A 171 -13.14 -25.47 16.09
N ASN A 172 -13.44 -25.10 17.34
CA ASN A 172 -14.78 -25.17 17.94
C ASN A 172 -15.44 -26.57 17.96
N TYR A 173 -14.66 -27.66 17.81
CA TYR A 173 -15.20 -29.02 17.85
C TYR A 173 -15.34 -29.53 19.28
N ARG A 174 -16.59 -29.68 19.75
CA ARG A 174 -16.92 -30.24 21.08
C ARG A 174 -17.58 -31.62 20.94
N SER A 175 -16.79 -32.68 21.08
CA SER A 175 -17.25 -34.07 21.15
C SER A 175 -16.67 -34.77 22.37
N ARG A 176 -17.50 -35.55 23.07
CA ARG A 176 -17.10 -36.37 24.24
C ARG A 176 -16.84 -37.84 23.89
N ARG A 177 -17.04 -38.27 22.63
CA ARG A 177 -17.17 -39.70 22.31
C ARG A 177 -16.03 -40.30 21.50
N ARG A 178 -15.47 -39.59 20.51
CA ARG A 178 -14.24 -39.98 19.76
C ARG A 178 -13.52 -38.73 19.21
N PRO A 179 -12.18 -38.74 19.10
CA PRO A 179 -11.45 -37.77 18.28
C PRO A 179 -11.79 -37.99 16.80
N ILE A 180 -11.63 -36.95 15.98
CA ILE A 180 -11.70 -37.05 14.52
C ILE A 180 -10.33 -37.46 14.00
N GLN A 181 -10.32 -38.37 13.04
CA GLN A 181 -9.12 -38.91 12.42
C GLN A 181 -9.13 -38.70 10.91
N LEU A 182 -7.94 -38.61 10.33
CA LEU A 182 -7.68 -38.53 8.89
C LEU A 182 -6.50 -39.47 8.59
N TYR A 183 -6.73 -40.51 7.81
CA TYR A 183 -5.85 -41.67 7.62
C TYR A 183 -5.45 -42.35 8.94
N GLY A 184 -6.39 -42.44 9.89
CA GLY A 184 -6.17 -42.95 11.25
C GLY A 184 -5.38 -42.01 12.18
N ILE A 185 -4.88 -40.87 11.68
CA ILE A 185 -4.14 -39.88 12.49
C ILE A 185 -5.13 -38.88 13.08
N ASN A 186 -5.09 -38.67 14.40
CA ASN A 186 -5.95 -37.70 15.09
C ASN A 186 -5.69 -36.27 14.58
N VAL A 187 -6.74 -35.58 14.13
CA VAL A 187 -6.65 -34.16 13.76
C VAL A 187 -6.69 -33.31 15.05
N PRO A 188 -5.70 -32.43 15.28
CA PRO A 188 -5.61 -31.66 16.53
C PRO A 188 -6.79 -30.69 16.71
N LEU A 189 -7.37 -30.69 17.91
CA LEU A 189 -8.32 -29.67 18.35
C LEU A 189 -7.55 -28.44 18.85
N VAL A 190 -7.75 -27.30 18.20
CA VAL A 190 -7.05 -26.04 18.51
C VAL A 190 -8.03 -24.93 18.89
N SER A 191 -7.58 -23.99 19.71
CA SER A 191 -8.35 -22.80 20.09
C SER A 191 -8.39 -21.74 18.98
N SER A 192 -7.35 -21.70 18.14
CA SER A 192 -7.23 -20.81 16.99
C SER A 192 -6.45 -21.49 15.85
N TYR A 193 -6.78 -21.17 14.60
CA TYR A 193 -6.11 -21.66 13.40
C TYR A 193 -6.02 -20.55 12.34
N GLU A 194 -4.91 -20.49 11.59
CA GLU A 194 -4.71 -19.52 10.52
C GLU A 194 -5.16 -20.09 9.17
N TYR A 195 -6.21 -19.51 8.58
CA TYR A 195 -6.70 -19.87 7.25
C TYR A 195 -6.47 -18.70 6.29
N LEU A 196 -5.74 -18.95 5.19
CA LEU A 196 -5.32 -17.93 4.21
C LEU A 196 -4.68 -16.69 4.87
N GLY A 197 -3.83 -16.87 5.89
CA GLY A 197 -3.16 -15.76 6.57
C GLY A 197 -4.03 -14.98 7.57
N VAL A 198 -5.25 -15.43 7.86
CA VAL A 198 -6.15 -14.81 8.85
C VAL A 198 -6.43 -15.80 9.99
N PRO A 199 -6.17 -15.46 11.27
CA PRO A 199 -6.51 -16.31 12.40
C PRO A 199 -8.02 -16.34 12.68
N PHE A 200 -8.54 -17.55 12.88
CA PHE A 200 -9.91 -17.84 13.30
C PHE A 200 -9.90 -18.55 14.65
N ASN A 201 -10.84 -18.21 15.52
CA ASN A 201 -11.09 -18.89 16.79
C ASN A 201 -12.56 -19.37 16.85
N ALA A 202 -13.02 -19.86 18.01
CA ALA A 202 -14.37 -20.39 18.18
C ALA A 202 -15.52 -19.38 17.89
N SER A 203 -15.22 -18.08 17.88
CA SER A 203 -16.17 -16.99 17.58
C SER A 203 -16.07 -16.46 16.14
N GLY A 204 -15.22 -17.04 15.29
CA GLY A 204 -14.97 -16.57 13.92
C GLY A 204 -13.59 -15.91 13.78
N VAL A 205 -13.48 -14.86 12.96
CA VAL A 205 -12.21 -14.13 12.76
C VAL A 205 -11.71 -13.53 14.08
N ASP A 206 -10.47 -13.83 14.44
CA ASP A 206 -9.83 -13.27 15.63
C ASP A 206 -9.24 -11.89 15.30
N ASN A 207 -10.01 -10.84 15.56
CA ASN A 207 -9.59 -9.46 15.32
C ASN A 207 -8.27 -9.10 16.05
N ILE A 208 -8.07 -9.58 17.28
CA ILE A 208 -6.92 -9.19 18.11
C ILE A 208 -5.66 -9.89 17.61
N ALA A 209 -5.74 -11.20 17.35
CA ALA A 209 -4.64 -11.96 16.77
C ALA A 209 -4.28 -11.43 15.37
N SER A 210 -5.27 -11.12 14.52
CA SER A 210 -5.06 -10.55 13.18
C SER A 210 -4.28 -9.24 13.23
N LEU A 211 -4.68 -8.31 14.11
CA LEU A 211 -4.01 -7.02 14.27
C LEU A 211 -2.61 -7.15 14.86
N ASN A 212 -2.42 -8.02 15.85
CA ASN A 212 -1.11 -8.25 16.45
C ASN A 212 -0.12 -8.90 15.46
N ALA A 213 -0.56 -9.89 14.68
CA ALA A 213 0.24 -10.56 13.67
C ALA A 213 0.66 -9.59 12.55
N SER A 214 -0.30 -8.86 11.97
CA SER A 214 -0.04 -7.87 10.92
C SER A 214 0.83 -6.71 11.42
N THR A 215 0.59 -6.19 12.64
CA THR A 215 1.43 -5.17 13.28
C THR A 215 2.88 -5.63 13.46
N LYS A 216 3.08 -6.84 14.02
CA LYS A 216 4.42 -7.41 14.23
C LYS A 216 5.15 -7.61 12.90
N LYS A 217 4.45 -8.13 11.89
CA LYS A 217 5.00 -8.37 10.55
C LYS A 217 5.36 -7.05 9.86
N ALA A 218 4.47 -6.07 9.84
CA ALA A 218 4.71 -4.75 9.25
C ALA A 218 5.91 -4.02 9.89
N LYS A 219 5.98 -3.97 11.23
CA LYS A 219 7.13 -3.37 11.95
C LYS A 219 8.44 -4.10 11.67
N SER A 220 8.42 -5.44 11.63
CA SER A 220 9.61 -6.25 11.31
C SER A 220 10.09 -5.99 9.87
N THR A 221 9.17 -5.95 8.90
CA THR A 221 9.46 -5.66 7.50
C THR A 221 10.00 -4.25 7.31
N MET A 222 9.41 -3.23 7.94
CA MET A 222 9.92 -1.86 7.88
C MET A 222 11.30 -1.73 8.57
N ALA A 223 11.52 -2.43 9.68
CA ALA A 223 12.82 -2.46 10.34
C ALA A 223 13.90 -3.16 9.49
N LEU A 224 13.53 -4.17 8.69
CA LEU A 224 14.41 -4.77 7.69
C LEU A 224 14.75 -3.77 6.57
N PHE A 225 13.74 -3.14 5.96
CA PHE A 225 13.96 -2.12 4.93
C PHE A 225 14.84 -0.97 5.43
N ARG A 226 14.61 -0.47 6.66
CA ARG A 226 15.47 0.52 7.30
C ARG A 226 16.94 0.07 7.39
N ARG A 227 17.21 -1.19 7.78
CA ARG A 227 18.59 -1.73 7.81
C ARG A 227 19.22 -1.86 6.41
N LEU A 228 18.41 -1.96 5.36
CA LEU A 228 18.85 -1.97 3.97
C LEU A 228 19.01 -0.55 3.38
N GLY A 229 18.95 0.51 4.20
CA GLY A 229 19.11 1.90 3.75
C GLY A 229 17.82 2.56 3.25
N VAL A 230 16.66 1.93 3.37
CA VAL A 230 15.35 2.51 2.98
C VAL A 230 14.90 3.52 4.05
N HIS A 231 15.55 4.67 4.06
CA HIS A 231 15.30 5.81 4.94
C HIS A 231 15.95 7.10 4.38
N GLN A 232 15.61 8.27 4.95
CA GLN A 232 16.09 9.58 4.48
C GLN A 232 17.62 9.72 4.32
N TYR A 233 18.42 8.99 5.11
CA TYR A 233 19.89 8.99 5.03
C TYR A 233 20.50 7.90 4.11
N GLY A 234 19.68 7.11 3.41
CA GLY A 234 20.09 6.07 2.45
C GLY A 234 19.45 6.33 1.09
N PHE A 235 18.48 5.54 0.66
CA PHE A 235 17.76 5.76 -0.61
C PHE A 235 16.74 6.92 -0.60
N GLY A 236 16.83 7.83 0.37
CA GLY A 236 15.98 9.02 0.46
C GLY A 236 14.59 8.77 1.06
N LEU A 237 13.88 9.86 1.36
CA LEU A 237 12.58 9.80 2.03
C LEU A 237 11.46 9.39 1.06
N LEU A 238 11.50 9.82 -0.21
CA LEU A 238 10.52 9.48 -1.23
C LEU A 238 10.39 7.97 -1.42
N LEU A 239 11.51 7.30 -1.73
CA LEU A 239 11.54 5.85 -1.91
C LEU A 239 11.17 5.11 -0.62
N ALA A 240 11.57 5.63 0.55
CA ALA A 240 11.16 5.03 1.81
C ALA A 240 9.63 5.11 2.06
N LEU A 241 8.97 6.19 1.63
CA LEU A 241 7.50 6.33 1.67
C LEU A 241 6.82 5.48 0.57
N GLN A 242 7.41 5.35 -0.63
CA GLN A 242 6.95 4.41 -1.66
C GLN A 242 7.02 2.96 -1.16
N VAL A 243 8.16 2.52 -0.62
CA VAL A 243 8.34 1.16 -0.08
C VAL A 243 7.39 0.89 1.09
N TYR A 244 7.19 1.86 2.00
CA TYR A 244 6.15 1.74 3.02
C TYR A 244 4.77 1.51 2.38
N ARG A 245 4.37 2.34 1.42
CA ARG A 245 3.05 2.28 0.78
C ARG A 245 2.81 0.99 0.00
N VAL A 246 3.84 0.47 -0.67
CA VAL A 246 3.76 -0.66 -1.61
C VAL A 246 3.99 -2.02 -0.92
N PHE A 247 4.87 -2.11 0.09
CA PHE A 247 5.22 -3.39 0.72
C PHE A 247 4.79 -3.50 2.18
N VAL A 248 4.86 -2.43 2.96
CA VAL A 248 4.57 -2.49 4.41
C VAL A 248 3.10 -2.28 4.72
N ARG A 249 2.47 -1.28 4.10
CA ARG A 249 1.04 -0.95 4.30
C ARG A 249 0.12 -2.12 3.93
N PRO A 250 0.31 -2.87 2.81
CA PRO A 250 -0.55 -4.00 2.47
C PRO A 250 -0.56 -5.14 3.50
N ILE A 251 0.53 -5.32 4.26
CA ILE A 251 0.59 -6.30 5.36
C ILE A 251 -0.46 -6.00 6.44
N MET A 252 -0.72 -4.71 6.69
CA MET A 252 -1.75 -4.26 7.62
C MET A 252 -3.15 -4.20 6.99
N GLU A 253 -3.25 -4.02 5.67
CA GLU A 253 -4.51 -3.90 4.95
C GLU A 253 -5.18 -5.24 4.62
N TYR A 254 -4.41 -6.32 4.47
CA TYR A 254 -4.86 -7.62 3.93
C TYR A 254 -6.18 -8.14 4.53
N ALA A 255 -6.29 -8.19 5.86
CA ALA A 255 -7.50 -8.63 6.56
C ALA A 255 -8.48 -7.48 6.88
N LEU A 256 -8.06 -6.22 6.71
CA LEU A 256 -8.60 -5.06 7.42
C LEU A 256 -10.05 -4.72 7.09
N ALA A 257 -10.53 -5.07 5.89
CA ALA A 257 -11.95 -4.94 5.52
C ALA A 257 -12.87 -5.86 6.34
N LEU A 258 -12.37 -7.05 6.72
CA LEU A 258 -13.11 -8.06 7.48
C LEU A 258 -13.12 -7.75 8.99
N LEU A 259 -12.06 -7.11 9.49
CA LEU A 259 -11.90 -6.82 10.91
C LEU A 259 -12.88 -5.76 11.42
N GLY A 260 -13.39 -5.99 12.63
CA GLY A 260 -14.21 -5.00 13.34
C GLY A 260 -13.35 -4.04 14.15
N LEU A 261 -12.94 -2.91 13.57
CA LEU A 261 -12.17 -1.90 14.30
C LEU A 261 -13.05 -1.13 15.29
N ASN A 262 -12.75 -1.27 16.59
CA ASN A 262 -13.14 -0.33 17.64
C ASN A 262 -12.08 0.79 17.81
N ALA A 263 -12.37 1.81 18.63
CA ALA A 263 -11.47 2.94 18.83
C ALA A 263 -10.04 2.53 19.24
N THR A 264 -9.89 1.61 20.20
CA THR A 264 -8.60 1.11 20.68
C THR A 264 -7.79 0.44 19.57
N SER A 265 -8.43 -0.43 18.78
CA SER A 265 -7.79 -1.12 17.66
C SER A 265 -7.43 -0.18 16.50
N ALA A 266 -8.25 0.84 16.24
CA ALA A 266 -7.95 1.89 15.26
C ALA A 266 -6.71 2.70 15.70
N MET A 267 -6.63 3.11 16.96
CA MET A 267 -5.45 3.79 17.50
C MET A 267 -4.20 2.89 17.46
N ALA A 268 -4.32 1.58 17.69
CA ALA A 268 -3.21 0.65 17.66
C ALA A 268 -2.63 0.46 16.24
N ILE A 269 -3.48 0.39 15.22
CA ILE A 269 -3.04 0.25 13.81
C ILE A 269 -2.51 1.59 13.26
N ASP A 270 -3.10 2.73 13.63
CA ASP A 270 -2.56 4.06 13.30
C ASP A 270 -1.20 4.31 13.99
N ARG A 271 -1.03 3.89 15.24
CA ARG A 271 0.28 3.90 15.93
C ARG A 271 1.30 3.00 15.24
N THR A 272 0.86 1.90 14.63
CA THR A 272 1.73 1.00 13.86
C THR A 272 2.21 1.67 12.57
N GLN A 273 1.34 2.37 11.85
CA GLN A 273 1.73 3.24 10.73
C GLN A 273 2.72 4.31 11.20
N ALA A 274 2.42 5.04 12.29
CA ALA A 274 3.31 6.07 12.84
C ALA A 274 4.71 5.52 13.17
N ASP A 275 4.81 4.35 13.80
CA ASP A 275 6.08 3.69 14.10
C ASP A 275 6.86 3.29 12.84
N CYS A 276 6.17 2.77 11.81
CA CYS A 276 6.82 2.43 10.54
C CYS A 276 7.29 3.68 9.80
N LEU A 277 6.51 4.77 9.82
CA LEU A 277 6.88 6.03 9.20
C LEU A 277 8.05 6.72 9.92
N LYS A 278 8.15 6.66 11.26
CA LYS A 278 9.36 7.10 11.98
C LYS A 278 10.62 6.35 11.52
N MET A 279 10.51 5.09 11.09
CA MET A 279 11.65 4.35 10.54
C MET A 279 12.11 4.88 9.17
N THR A 280 11.25 5.50 8.35
CA THR A 280 11.68 6.14 7.09
C THR A 280 12.50 7.41 7.36
N LEU A 281 12.30 8.07 8.50
CA LEU A 281 13.18 9.13 9.00
C LEU A 281 14.45 8.60 9.71
N ASN A 282 14.68 7.29 9.73
CA ASN A 282 15.72 6.64 10.55
C ASN A 282 15.61 6.97 12.07
N GLN A 283 14.42 7.27 12.57
CA GLN A 283 14.19 7.63 13.97
C GLN A 283 13.84 6.41 14.84
N SER A 284 13.96 6.57 16.16
CA SER A 284 13.37 5.64 17.13
C SER A 284 11.85 5.79 17.16
N THR A 285 11.11 4.70 17.37
CA THR A 285 9.64 4.74 17.56
C THR A 285 9.24 5.62 18.76
N ARG A 286 10.12 5.74 19.75
CA ARG A 286 10.00 6.62 20.93
C ARG A 286 10.15 8.12 20.62
N HIS A 287 10.60 8.51 19.43
CA HIS A 287 10.75 9.92 19.06
C HIS A 287 9.39 10.58 18.84
N ASN A 288 9.20 11.82 19.32
CA ASN A 288 7.91 12.54 19.24
C ASN A 288 7.72 13.30 17.91
N SER A 289 8.32 12.85 16.81
CA SER A 289 8.08 13.50 15.51
C SER A 289 6.64 13.29 15.03
N PRO A 290 5.99 14.34 14.50
CA PRO A 290 4.61 14.29 14.02
C PRO A 290 4.51 13.43 12.75
N SER A 291 4.21 12.14 12.91
CA SER A 291 4.00 11.20 11.79
C SER A 291 2.92 11.64 10.78
N MET A 292 2.06 12.58 11.16
CA MET A 292 1.06 13.20 10.28
C MET A 292 1.69 14.08 9.18
N VAL A 293 2.88 14.65 9.42
CA VAL A 293 3.66 15.33 8.37
C VAL A 293 4.07 14.31 7.30
N LEU A 294 4.55 13.13 7.70
CA LEU A 294 4.86 12.03 6.76
C LEU A 294 3.62 11.51 6.03
N ASN A 295 2.45 11.52 6.69
CA ASN A 295 1.20 11.18 6.03
C ASN A 295 0.87 12.14 4.90
N MET A 296 0.92 13.45 5.16
CA MET A 296 0.66 14.46 4.14
C MET A 296 1.73 14.44 3.03
N MET A 297 3.02 14.45 3.39
CA MET A 297 4.11 14.43 2.40
C MET A 297 4.09 13.17 1.51
N GLY A 298 3.61 12.04 2.03
CA GLY A 298 3.50 10.78 1.29
C GLY A 298 2.16 10.54 0.59
N ASN A 299 1.18 11.44 0.72
CA ASN A 299 -0.24 11.19 0.48
C ASN A 299 -0.68 9.80 0.99
N LEU A 300 -0.47 9.61 2.29
CA LEU A 300 -0.83 8.41 3.04
C LEU A 300 -1.98 8.74 3.99
N PRO A 301 -3.22 8.28 3.72
CA PRO A 301 -4.27 8.30 4.73
C PRO A 301 -3.84 7.50 5.97
N THR A 302 -4.52 7.73 7.10
CA THR A 302 -4.40 6.88 8.30
C THR A 302 -4.88 5.45 8.00
N MET A 303 -4.41 4.48 8.78
CA MET A 303 -4.90 3.11 8.70
C MET A 303 -6.38 3.01 9.05
N TYR A 304 -6.91 3.89 9.91
CA TYR A 304 -8.35 4.01 10.12
C TYR A 304 -9.11 4.43 8.86
N THR A 305 -8.65 5.47 8.15
CA THR A 305 -9.24 5.90 6.86
C THR A 305 -9.12 4.80 5.80
N ARG A 306 -7.96 4.11 5.71
CA ARG A 306 -7.80 2.92 4.86
C ARG A 306 -8.77 1.81 5.21
N ALA A 307 -8.98 1.51 6.49
CA ALA A 307 -9.95 0.50 6.92
C ALA A 307 -11.37 0.85 6.44
N GLN A 308 -11.77 2.12 6.49
CA GLN A 308 -13.07 2.58 5.98
C GLN A 308 -13.17 2.43 4.46
N ILE A 309 -12.14 2.82 3.71
CA ILE A 309 -12.06 2.65 2.24
C ILE A 309 -12.12 1.18 1.85
N LEU A 310 -11.33 0.31 2.49
CA LEU A 310 -11.30 -1.13 2.21
C LEU A 310 -12.62 -1.83 2.57
N THR A 311 -13.20 -1.46 3.72
CA THR A 311 -14.54 -1.93 4.14
C THR A 311 -15.62 -1.53 3.12
N PHE A 312 -15.56 -0.30 2.60
CA PHE A 312 -16.47 0.17 1.55
C PHE A 312 -16.25 -0.57 0.22
N LYS A 313 -15.00 -0.65 -0.29
CA LYS A 313 -14.67 -1.36 -1.54
C LYS A 313 -15.09 -2.83 -1.47
N PHE A 314 -14.89 -3.49 -0.32
CA PHE A 314 -15.35 -4.86 -0.08
C PHE A 314 -16.88 -4.97 -0.12
N TRP A 315 -17.59 -4.13 0.63
CA TRP A 315 -19.06 -4.16 0.69
C TRP A 315 -19.71 -3.81 -0.65
N HIS A 316 -19.23 -2.78 -1.35
CA HIS A 316 -19.67 -2.41 -2.68
C HIS A 316 -19.46 -3.55 -3.69
N SER A 317 -18.27 -4.17 -3.68
CA SER A 317 -17.98 -5.37 -4.47
C SER A 317 -18.92 -6.52 -4.13
N LEU A 318 -19.27 -6.71 -2.86
CA LEU A 318 -20.21 -7.76 -2.43
C LEU A 318 -21.62 -7.51 -2.99
N GLN A 319 -22.09 -6.26 -2.96
CA GLN A 319 -23.40 -5.89 -3.52
C GLN A 319 -23.46 -6.07 -5.04
N LEU A 320 -22.38 -5.76 -5.77
CA LEU A 320 -22.32 -5.97 -7.23
C LEU A 320 -22.09 -7.43 -7.65
N LYS A 321 -21.35 -8.21 -6.84
CA LYS A 321 -20.98 -9.61 -7.16
C LYS A 321 -21.92 -10.64 -6.55
N ALA A 322 -22.89 -10.24 -5.73
CA ALA A 322 -23.99 -11.09 -5.27
C ALA A 322 -24.94 -11.44 -6.44
N ARG A 323 -24.46 -12.29 -7.34
CA ARG A 323 -25.27 -12.94 -8.37
C ARG A 323 -26.20 -13.98 -7.72
N PRO A 324 -27.33 -14.31 -8.40
CA PRO A 324 -28.15 -15.45 -8.04
C PRO A 324 -27.30 -16.72 -7.88
N TYR A 325 -27.59 -17.46 -6.81
CA TYR A 325 -27.00 -18.74 -6.42
C TYR A 325 -25.53 -18.70 -5.93
N THR A 326 -25.00 -17.54 -5.59
CA THR A 326 -23.72 -17.47 -4.83
C THR A 326 -23.93 -17.91 -3.37
N LEU A 327 -22.89 -18.45 -2.72
CA LEU A 327 -22.92 -18.78 -1.28
C LEU A 327 -23.27 -17.53 -0.44
N VAL A 328 -22.73 -16.38 -0.84
CA VAL A 328 -23.00 -15.07 -0.25
C VAL A 328 -24.49 -14.72 -0.34
N GLU A 329 -25.10 -14.85 -1.51
CA GLU A 329 -26.54 -14.61 -1.67
C GLU A 329 -27.38 -15.61 -0.86
N CYS A 330 -27.04 -16.91 -0.88
CA CYS A 330 -27.74 -17.92 -0.09
C CYS A 330 -27.72 -17.59 1.42
N LEU A 331 -26.58 -17.10 1.93
CA LEU A 331 -26.45 -16.60 3.30
C LEU A 331 -27.26 -15.32 3.51
N LEU A 332 -27.16 -14.33 2.62
CA LEU A 332 -27.92 -13.07 2.69
C LEU A 332 -29.43 -13.31 2.74
N TYR A 333 -29.96 -14.16 1.84
CA TYR A 333 -31.36 -14.55 1.78
C TYR A 333 -31.81 -15.24 3.07
N THR A 334 -31.00 -16.18 3.58
CA THR A 334 -31.28 -16.88 4.85
C THR A 334 -31.31 -15.90 6.02
N HIS A 335 -30.36 -14.95 6.09
CA HIS A 335 -30.31 -13.93 7.14
C HIS A 335 -31.47 -12.92 7.06
N GLN A 336 -31.85 -12.47 5.86
CA GLN A 336 -33.04 -11.62 5.65
C GLN A 336 -34.30 -12.34 6.11
N ARG A 337 -34.50 -13.60 5.69
CA ARG A 337 -35.66 -14.41 6.06
C ARG A 337 -35.77 -14.66 7.57
N LEU A 338 -34.63 -14.82 8.25
CA LEU A 338 -34.57 -14.97 9.71
C LEU A 338 -34.60 -13.65 10.49
N LYS A 339 -34.63 -12.48 9.81
CA LYS A 339 -34.45 -11.13 10.40
C LYS A 339 -33.16 -10.96 11.23
N LEU A 340 -32.22 -11.89 11.11
CA LEU A 340 -30.95 -11.88 11.81
C LEU A 340 -29.92 -11.13 10.97
N ALA A 341 -29.89 -9.79 11.07
CA ALA A 341 -28.81 -8.98 10.50
C ALA A 341 -27.51 -9.28 11.27
N PRO A 342 -26.54 -10.02 10.69
CA PRO A 342 -25.29 -10.35 11.36
C PRO A 342 -24.57 -9.07 11.76
N ALA A 343 -23.83 -9.10 12.87
CA ALA A 343 -23.07 -7.93 13.33
C ALA A 343 -22.14 -7.38 12.23
N LEU A 344 -21.62 -8.26 11.36
CA LEU A 344 -20.87 -7.90 10.17
C LEU A 344 -21.67 -7.02 9.20
N TRP A 345 -22.87 -7.41 8.77
CA TRP A 345 -23.66 -6.60 7.82
C TRP A 345 -24.07 -5.25 8.39
N ARG A 346 -24.43 -5.18 9.68
CA ARG A 346 -24.67 -3.89 10.36
C ARG A 346 -23.40 -3.02 10.43
N ARG A 347 -22.22 -3.63 10.57
CA ARG A 347 -20.92 -2.92 10.50
C ARG A 347 -20.60 -2.42 9.08
N LEU A 348 -20.81 -3.23 8.06
CA LEU A 348 -20.53 -2.85 6.67
C LEU A 348 -21.48 -1.75 6.18
N SER A 349 -22.79 -1.86 6.45
CA SER A 349 -23.77 -0.85 6.03
C SER A 349 -23.71 0.46 6.82
N SER A 350 -23.14 0.46 8.02
CA SER A 350 -22.94 1.67 8.83
C SER A 350 -21.70 2.50 8.44
N ASN A 351 -20.86 1.99 7.53
CA ASN A 351 -19.68 2.67 6.99
C ASN A 351 -20.01 4.06 6.42
N LYS A 352 -19.17 5.07 6.73
CA LYS A 352 -19.40 6.48 6.34
C LYS A 352 -19.39 6.68 4.82
N ILE A 353 -18.42 6.10 4.12
CA ILE A 353 -18.27 6.18 2.66
C ILE A 353 -19.45 5.48 1.97
N TRP A 354 -19.91 4.35 2.49
CA TRP A 354 -21.13 3.69 1.97
C TRP A 354 -22.37 4.57 2.08
N LYS A 355 -22.54 5.30 3.19
CA LYS A 355 -23.64 6.24 3.38
C LYS A 355 -23.55 7.41 2.40
N MET A 356 -22.37 8.01 2.23
CA MET A 356 -22.14 9.06 1.22
C MET A 356 -22.46 8.54 -0.18
N TYR A 357 -21.98 7.35 -0.55
CA TYR A 357 -22.25 6.73 -1.85
C TYR A 357 -23.73 6.46 -2.11
N LYS A 358 -24.47 6.04 -1.08
CA LYS A 358 -25.92 5.82 -1.16
C LYS A 358 -26.75 7.11 -1.16
N ALA A 359 -26.20 8.22 -0.68
CA ALA A 359 -26.85 9.52 -0.62
C ALA A 359 -26.46 10.47 -1.78
N SER A 360 -25.43 10.14 -2.56
CA SER A 360 -25.00 10.97 -3.69
C SER A 360 -26.10 11.05 -4.74
N PRO A 361 -26.54 12.27 -5.14
CA PRO A 361 -27.56 12.45 -6.16
C PRO A 361 -27.02 12.24 -7.58
N THR A 362 -25.70 12.33 -7.77
CA THR A 362 -25.04 12.12 -9.06
C THR A 362 -24.42 10.71 -9.14
N PRO A 363 -24.27 10.12 -10.35
CA PRO A 363 -23.56 8.85 -10.54
C PRO A 363 -22.05 8.93 -10.21
N THR A 364 -21.69 9.00 -8.93
CA THR A 364 -20.30 9.05 -8.45
C THR A 364 -19.66 7.67 -8.58
N THR A 365 -18.42 7.59 -9.09
CA THR A 365 -17.69 6.32 -9.09
C THR A 365 -17.22 5.93 -7.68
N PRO A 366 -17.09 4.63 -7.35
CA PRO A 366 -16.53 4.19 -6.07
C PRO A 366 -15.10 4.66 -5.82
N ARG A 367 -14.39 5.10 -6.88
CA ARG A 367 -13.05 5.69 -6.80
C ARG A 367 -13.14 7.14 -6.33
N LEU A 368 -13.88 7.98 -7.05
CA LEU A 368 -14.04 9.41 -6.75
C LEU A 368 -14.49 9.62 -5.29
N ILE A 369 -15.48 8.86 -4.82
CA ILE A 369 -15.98 9.03 -3.45
C ILE A 369 -15.00 8.56 -2.35
N CYS A 370 -14.02 7.73 -2.70
CA CYS A 370 -12.91 7.40 -1.80
C CYS A 370 -11.85 8.51 -1.77
N GLU A 371 -11.61 9.15 -2.93
CA GLU A 371 -10.71 10.30 -3.09
C GLU A 371 -11.30 11.50 -2.31
N GLU A 372 -12.55 11.90 -2.60
CA GLU A 372 -13.30 12.93 -1.84
C GLU A 372 -13.30 12.69 -0.32
N PHE A 373 -13.51 11.45 0.12
CA PHE A 373 -13.50 11.13 1.55
C PHE A 373 -12.12 11.27 2.18
N GLN A 374 -11.06 10.89 1.46
CA GLN A 374 -9.67 11.01 1.90
C GLN A 374 -9.26 12.48 1.97
N ASP A 375 -9.56 13.27 0.95
CA ASP A 375 -9.26 14.71 0.88
C ASP A 375 -10.00 15.46 2.01
N ALA A 376 -11.27 15.12 2.26
CA ALA A 376 -12.04 15.64 3.40
C ALA A 376 -11.55 15.18 4.78
N GLN A 377 -10.68 14.15 4.90
CA GLN A 377 -9.95 13.87 6.14
C GLN A 377 -8.63 14.67 6.22
N LEU A 378 -7.96 14.90 5.09
CA LEU A 378 -6.68 15.61 5.01
C LEU A 378 -6.86 17.10 5.31
N LEU A 379 -7.88 17.74 4.73
CA LEU A 379 -8.27 19.14 5.01
C LEU A 379 -8.62 19.38 6.50
N LYS A 380 -9.09 18.35 7.21
CA LYS A 380 -9.32 18.44 8.67
C LYS A 380 -8.03 18.42 9.48
N TRP A 381 -6.91 17.96 8.91
CA TRP A 381 -5.62 17.97 9.59
C TRP A 381 -4.89 19.29 9.41
N THR A 382 -5.03 19.97 8.25
CA THR A 382 -4.49 21.33 8.07
C THR A 382 -5.26 22.34 8.92
N THR A 383 -6.59 22.25 8.97
CA THR A 383 -7.44 23.20 9.71
C THR A 383 -7.47 23.03 11.24
N GLN A 384 -7.25 21.83 11.80
CA GLN A 384 -7.53 21.53 13.23
C GLN A 384 -6.31 21.17 14.09
N LYS A 385 -5.06 21.30 13.58
CA LYS A 385 -3.88 20.74 14.26
C LYS A 385 -2.65 21.67 14.27
N SER A 386 -1.54 21.14 14.80
CA SER A 386 -0.27 21.80 15.07
C SER A 386 0.27 22.66 13.92
N SER A 387 1.07 23.69 14.26
CA SER A 387 1.70 24.61 13.30
C SER A 387 2.41 23.93 12.12
N CYS A 388 3.11 22.82 12.34
CA CYS A 388 3.77 22.05 11.27
C CYS A 388 2.82 21.35 10.28
N LEU A 389 1.51 21.28 10.56
CA LEU A 389 0.50 20.79 9.63
C LEU A 389 -0.21 21.93 8.90
N ARG A 390 -0.39 23.09 9.56
CA ARG A 390 -0.80 24.35 8.91
C ARG A 390 0.22 24.83 7.87
N ALA A 391 1.50 24.50 8.05
CA ALA A 391 2.58 24.84 7.13
C ALA A 391 2.63 23.97 5.85
N LEU A 392 1.80 22.92 5.73
CA LEU A 392 1.78 22.00 4.58
C LEU A 392 0.67 22.35 3.60
N ARG A 393 0.86 22.00 2.32
CA ARG A 393 -0.10 22.25 1.24
C ARG A 393 -1.43 21.51 1.46
N ASP A 394 -2.54 22.20 1.19
CA ASP A 394 -3.89 21.62 1.20
C ASP A 394 -4.15 20.70 -0.01
N ASP A 395 -3.52 20.96 -1.17
CA ASP A 395 -3.54 20.06 -2.31
C ASP A 395 -2.70 18.80 -2.03
N THR A 396 -3.38 17.68 -1.79
CA THR A 396 -2.75 16.37 -1.52
C THR A 396 -2.66 15.46 -2.75
N SER A 397 -2.72 16.00 -3.97
CA SER A 397 -2.61 15.23 -5.23
C SER A 397 -1.21 14.65 -5.47
N GLY A 398 -0.89 13.55 -4.78
CA GLY A 398 0.35 12.81 -4.93
C GLY A 398 1.38 13.11 -3.84
N TYR A 399 2.67 12.92 -4.13
CA TYR A 399 3.73 13.19 -3.15
C TYR A 399 3.97 14.70 -3.01
N ASP A 400 4.39 15.17 -1.83
CA ASP A 400 4.87 16.55 -1.67
C ASP A 400 6.03 16.80 -2.65
N PRO A 401 5.94 17.81 -3.53
CA PRO A 401 6.96 18.15 -4.52
C PRO A 401 8.39 18.22 -3.98
N LEU A 402 8.55 18.70 -2.74
CA LEU A 402 9.82 18.75 -2.01
C LEU A 402 10.58 17.41 -2.02
N LEU A 403 9.87 16.28 -2.03
CA LEU A 403 10.45 14.94 -2.01
C LEU A 403 11.14 14.56 -3.34
N PHE A 404 10.72 15.13 -4.48
CA PHE A 404 11.22 14.76 -5.81
C PHE A 404 11.79 15.93 -6.62
N TYR A 405 11.69 17.19 -6.15
CA TYR A 405 12.37 18.31 -6.82
C TYR A 405 13.88 18.10 -6.86
N PRO A 406 14.55 18.45 -7.99
CA PRO A 406 16.00 18.28 -8.09
C PRO A 406 16.69 19.20 -7.10
N CYS A 407 17.44 18.59 -6.20
CA CYS A 407 18.35 19.20 -5.24
C CYS A 407 19.25 18.08 -4.67
N THR A 408 20.38 18.47 -4.12
CA THR A 408 21.34 17.59 -3.45
C THR A 408 20.74 16.88 -2.24
N ARG A 409 21.50 15.92 -1.70
CA ARG A 409 21.09 15.17 -0.51
C ARG A 409 20.95 16.07 0.72
N LEU A 410 21.87 17.00 0.93
CA LEU A 410 21.93 17.84 2.12
C LEU A 410 20.82 18.90 2.09
N GLU A 411 20.64 19.57 0.97
CA GLU A 411 19.51 20.48 0.74
C GLU A 411 18.16 19.81 1.02
N ARG A 412 17.92 18.60 0.49
CA ARG A 412 16.67 17.87 0.76
C ARG A 412 16.50 17.53 2.25
N LEU A 413 17.58 17.22 2.96
CA LEU A 413 17.53 17.01 4.41
C LEU A 413 17.23 18.31 5.18
N ARG A 414 17.75 19.47 4.74
CA ARG A 414 17.39 20.79 5.30
C ARG A 414 15.91 21.12 5.08
N LEU A 415 15.41 20.91 3.87
CA LEU A 415 14.00 21.08 3.51
C LEU A 415 13.07 20.14 4.31
N ILE A 416 13.46 18.89 4.51
CA ILE A 416 12.73 17.95 5.39
C ILE A 416 12.76 18.46 6.84
N ARG A 417 13.93 18.82 7.39
CA ARG A 417 14.03 19.38 8.76
C ARG A 417 13.17 20.64 8.91
N TRP A 418 13.07 21.46 7.87
CA TRP A 418 12.17 22.59 7.81
C TRP A 418 10.69 22.14 7.90
N ARG A 419 10.20 21.21 7.08
CA ARG A 419 8.81 20.69 7.21
C ARG A 419 8.50 20.11 8.61
N PHE A 420 9.50 19.56 9.29
CA PHE A 420 9.35 19.01 10.65
C PHE A 420 9.49 20.04 11.78
N HIS A 421 9.78 21.31 11.50
CA HIS A 421 10.16 22.32 12.49
C HIS A 421 11.37 21.91 13.35
N HIS A 422 12.24 21.06 12.80
CA HIS A 422 13.56 20.74 13.35
C HIS A 422 14.66 21.69 12.82
N LEU A 423 14.33 22.54 11.84
CA LEU A 423 15.12 23.69 11.41
C LEU A 423 14.22 24.94 11.49
N PRO A 424 14.66 26.03 12.17
CA PRO A 424 15.84 26.14 13.03
C PRO A 424 15.90 25.08 14.16
N SER A 425 17.10 24.81 14.68
CA SER A 425 17.32 23.76 15.68
C SER A 425 16.57 24.01 16.98
N PHE A 426 16.08 22.94 17.62
CA PHE A 426 15.50 22.99 18.96
C PHE A 426 16.37 22.22 19.98
N PRO A 427 16.65 22.77 21.18
CA PRO A 427 16.29 24.11 21.66
C PRO A 427 16.94 25.21 20.80
N LEU A 428 16.29 26.39 20.75
CA LEU A 428 16.74 27.51 19.94
C LEU A 428 18.10 28.01 20.44
N SER A 429 19.06 28.08 19.50
CA SER A 429 20.40 28.60 19.68
C SER A 429 20.45 30.11 19.40
N ALA A 430 21.55 30.76 19.79
CA ALA A 430 21.89 32.06 19.26
C ALA A 430 22.21 31.96 17.75
N CYS A 431 21.77 32.93 16.98
CA CYS A 431 22.07 33.03 15.56
C CYS A 431 23.51 33.50 15.34
N ARG A 432 24.16 33.03 14.26
CA ARG A 432 25.48 33.51 13.81
C ARG A 432 25.54 35.03 13.58
N CYS A 433 24.41 35.72 13.38
CA CYS A 433 24.34 37.18 13.28
C CYS A 433 24.39 37.91 14.64
N GLY A 434 24.47 37.19 15.76
CA GLY A 434 24.47 37.74 17.12
C GLY A 434 23.10 37.81 17.80
N ALA A 435 22.00 37.47 17.11
CA ALA A 435 20.67 37.44 17.74
C ALA A 435 20.57 36.30 18.78
N PRO A 436 19.95 36.53 19.95
CA PRO A 436 19.95 35.56 21.05
C PRO A 436 19.08 34.32 20.82
N SER A 437 18.18 34.35 19.84
CA SER A 437 17.26 33.24 19.53
C SER A 437 16.98 33.14 18.03
N ALA A 438 17.52 32.10 17.41
CA ALA A 438 17.43 31.80 15.99
C ALA A 438 16.08 31.17 15.59
N ASN A 439 14.95 31.85 15.84
CA ASN A 439 13.62 31.35 15.47
C ASN A 439 13.26 31.66 14.00
N ARG A 440 12.14 31.11 13.50
CA ARG A 440 11.71 31.33 12.10
C ARG A 440 11.38 32.78 11.77
N PHE A 441 10.77 33.50 12.69
CA PHE A 441 10.46 34.92 12.50
C PHE A 441 11.74 35.75 12.40
N HIS A 442 12.78 35.41 13.18
CA HIS A 442 14.09 36.04 13.05
C HIS A 442 14.64 35.91 11.62
N TYR A 443 14.62 34.70 11.05
CA TYR A 443 15.06 34.46 9.68
C TYR A 443 14.19 35.11 8.61
N LEU A 444 12.91 35.39 8.88
CA LEU A 444 12.03 36.08 7.94
C LEU A 444 12.23 37.60 7.94
N ALA A 445 12.35 38.20 9.12
CA ALA A 445 12.11 39.63 9.32
C ALA A 445 13.30 40.44 9.88
N THR A 446 14.32 39.80 10.45
CA THR A 446 15.40 40.52 11.18
C THR A 446 16.81 39.98 10.99
N CYS A 447 17.00 38.87 10.25
CA CYS A 447 18.31 38.25 10.09
C CYS A 447 19.06 38.82 8.87
N PRO A 448 20.12 39.63 9.06
CA PRO A 448 20.83 40.26 7.94
C PRO A 448 21.55 39.25 7.04
N LEU A 449 21.83 38.04 7.53
CA LEU A 449 22.52 36.97 6.78
C LEU A 449 21.67 36.34 5.68
N VAL A 450 20.35 36.55 5.69
CA VAL A 450 19.41 35.94 4.73
C VAL A 450 18.50 36.95 4.03
N GLN A 451 18.49 38.22 4.47
CA GLN A 451 17.59 39.24 3.94
C GLN A 451 17.80 39.51 2.45
N ASP A 452 19.05 39.50 1.96
CA ASP A 452 19.34 39.65 0.52
C ASP A 452 18.70 38.52 -0.31
N ILE A 453 18.83 37.28 0.14
CA ILE A 453 18.25 36.12 -0.56
C ILE A 453 16.72 36.19 -0.52
N ILE A 454 16.13 36.60 0.60
CA ILE A 454 14.67 36.83 0.71
C ILE A 454 14.21 37.91 -0.27
N ASN A 455 14.93 39.03 -0.36
CA ASN A 455 14.63 40.09 -1.33
C ASN A 455 14.76 39.60 -2.78
N ARG A 456 15.82 38.83 -3.11
CA ARG A 456 16.00 38.18 -4.42
C ARG A 456 14.87 37.19 -4.74
N ILE A 457 14.36 36.46 -3.75
CA ILE A 457 13.19 35.59 -3.90
C ILE A 457 11.94 36.43 -4.23
N HIS A 458 11.66 37.50 -3.48
CA HIS A 458 10.52 38.38 -3.75
C HIS A 458 10.54 38.95 -5.18
N LEU A 459 11.70 39.39 -5.67
CA LEU A 459 11.86 39.90 -7.04
C LEU A 459 11.64 38.85 -8.15
N ASN A 460 11.60 37.56 -7.82
CA ASN A 460 11.32 36.48 -8.77
C ASN A 460 9.93 35.87 -8.59
N LEU A 461 9.13 36.28 -7.60
CA LEU A 461 7.76 35.81 -7.42
C LEU A 461 6.79 36.64 -8.29
N PRO A 462 5.79 36.03 -8.95
CA PRO A 462 4.77 36.77 -9.68
C PRO A 462 3.92 37.65 -8.75
N ASP A 463 3.69 38.92 -9.13
CA ASP A 463 3.02 39.94 -8.32
C ASP A 463 1.67 39.50 -7.71
N ASP A 464 0.85 38.75 -8.46
CA ASP A 464 -0.48 38.29 -8.03
C ASP A 464 -0.48 36.98 -7.23
N SER A 465 0.66 36.30 -7.06
CA SER A 465 0.68 34.88 -6.68
C SER A 465 0.76 34.58 -5.17
N ILE A 466 1.27 35.51 -4.36
CA ILE A 466 1.45 35.31 -2.91
C ILE A 466 1.11 36.61 -2.17
N PRO A 467 -0.12 36.73 -1.60
CA PRO A 467 -0.48 37.88 -0.79
C PRO A 467 0.47 38.03 0.41
N LEU A 468 1.13 39.18 0.55
CA LEU A 468 1.99 39.53 1.68
C LEU A 468 1.18 39.85 2.96
N ASP A 469 0.16 39.05 3.24
CA ASP A 469 -0.57 39.16 4.50
C ASP A 469 0.27 38.54 5.62
N GLU A 470 0.95 39.41 6.37
CA GLU A 470 1.63 39.09 7.62
C GLU A 470 0.60 38.84 8.74
N SER A 471 -0.23 37.80 8.58
CA SER A 471 -1.05 37.36 9.70
C SER A 471 -0.15 36.75 10.77
N TYR A 472 -0.24 37.29 11.98
CA TYR A 472 0.35 36.74 13.19
C TYR A 472 -0.78 36.09 14.02
N ASP A 473 -0.50 35.00 14.73
CA ASP A 473 -1.40 34.58 15.81
C ASP A 473 -1.25 35.49 17.05
N ASP A 474 -2.15 35.36 18.02
CA ASP A 474 -2.19 36.19 19.25
C ASP A 474 -0.90 36.14 20.11
N GLN A 475 0.10 35.36 19.69
CA GLN A 475 1.42 35.19 20.32
C GLN A 475 2.55 35.81 19.49
N GLY A 476 2.24 36.52 18.41
CA GLY A 476 3.22 37.20 17.55
C GLY A 476 4.00 36.25 16.62
N ILE A 477 3.47 35.06 16.34
CA ILE A 477 4.11 34.09 15.44
C ILE A 477 3.54 34.27 14.04
N ALA A 478 4.40 34.59 13.06
CA ALA A 478 4.02 34.65 11.65
C ALA A 478 3.38 33.32 11.22
N THR A 479 2.12 33.37 10.77
CA THR A 479 1.30 32.17 10.52
C THR A 479 1.84 31.29 9.39
N THR A 480 2.56 31.90 8.43
CA THR A 480 3.27 31.21 7.34
C THR A 480 4.56 31.95 6.97
N HIS A 481 5.70 31.27 7.10
CA HIS A 481 7.00 31.76 6.61
C HIS A 481 7.05 31.71 5.07
N ILE A 482 7.85 32.58 4.43
CA ILE A 482 7.98 32.62 2.96
C ILE A 482 8.33 31.25 2.36
N LEU A 483 9.27 30.52 2.97
CA LEU A 483 9.60 29.13 2.60
C LEU A 483 8.38 28.21 2.64
N ASP A 484 7.53 28.26 3.68
CA ASP A 484 6.37 27.38 3.77
C ASP A 484 5.36 27.65 2.64
N ARG A 485 5.17 28.93 2.28
CA ARG A 485 4.34 29.34 1.13
C ARG A 485 4.90 28.82 -0.19
N ILE A 486 6.17 29.10 -0.47
CA ILE A 486 6.83 28.67 -1.71
C ILE A 486 6.81 27.14 -1.85
N LEU A 487 7.14 26.41 -0.78
CA LEU A 487 7.10 24.94 -0.77
C LEU A 487 5.69 24.36 -0.97
N ASN A 488 4.63 25.10 -0.64
CA ASN A 488 3.26 24.69 -0.88
C ASN A 488 2.79 24.98 -2.32
N SER A 489 3.29 26.07 -2.90
CA SER A 489 3.05 26.48 -4.29
C SER A 489 3.86 25.71 -5.34
N LEU A 490 4.81 24.85 -4.94
CA LEU A 490 5.59 24.03 -5.88
C LEU A 490 4.66 23.21 -6.82
N PRO A 491 4.84 23.31 -8.15
CA PRO A 491 4.13 22.47 -9.11
C PRO A 491 4.28 20.97 -8.83
N SER A 492 3.17 20.23 -8.88
CA SER A 492 3.13 18.77 -8.69
C SER A 492 3.80 17.95 -9.81
N THR A 493 4.15 18.59 -10.93
CA THR A 493 4.90 17.98 -12.04
C THR A 493 6.05 18.87 -12.48
N LEU A 494 7.26 18.29 -12.54
CA LEU A 494 8.51 19.00 -12.87
C LEU A 494 8.54 19.63 -14.28
N SER A 495 7.66 19.21 -15.19
CA SER A 495 7.54 19.83 -16.52
C SER A 495 7.04 21.27 -16.46
N PHE A 496 6.22 21.61 -15.46
CA PHE A 496 5.69 22.97 -15.27
C PHE A 496 6.71 23.93 -14.64
N CYS A 497 7.89 23.45 -14.25
CA CYS A 497 8.97 24.31 -13.77
C CYS A 497 9.74 24.97 -14.93
N LEU A 498 9.81 24.29 -16.08
CA LEU A 498 10.57 24.74 -17.24
C LEU A 498 9.94 26.01 -17.82
N SER A 499 10.77 26.99 -18.15
CA SER A 499 10.38 28.31 -18.66
C SER A 499 9.44 29.08 -17.73
N SER A 500 9.61 28.93 -16.42
CA SER A 500 8.83 29.62 -15.38
C SER A 500 9.73 30.27 -14.33
N HIS A 501 9.15 31.08 -13.44
CA HIS A 501 9.88 31.72 -12.34
C HIS A 501 10.60 30.72 -11.40
N TRP A 502 10.18 29.46 -11.38
CA TRP A 502 10.80 28.38 -10.62
C TRP A 502 12.27 28.13 -11.01
N GLU A 503 12.67 28.43 -12.25
CA GLU A 503 14.07 28.30 -12.69
C GLU A 503 15.02 29.18 -11.85
N ARG A 504 14.55 30.35 -11.42
CA ARG A 504 15.31 31.31 -10.61
C ARG A 504 15.00 31.19 -9.13
N THR A 505 13.74 30.94 -8.79
CA THR A 505 13.27 30.91 -7.39
C THR A 505 13.74 29.65 -6.65
N TRP A 506 13.83 28.50 -7.32
CA TRP A 506 14.22 27.25 -6.64
C TRP A 506 15.68 27.25 -6.14
N PRO A 507 16.70 27.65 -6.93
CA PRO A 507 18.07 27.82 -6.41
C PRO A 507 18.14 28.76 -5.19
N LEU A 508 17.42 29.89 -5.21
CA LEU A 508 17.37 30.83 -4.09
C LEU A 508 16.74 30.23 -2.82
N VAL A 509 15.73 29.37 -2.96
CA VAL A 509 15.13 28.62 -1.83
C VAL A 509 16.14 27.66 -1.21
N LEU A 510 16.95 27.00 -2.04
CA LEU A 510 18.01 26.10 -1.61
C LEU A 510 19.17 26.86 -0.93
N GLU A 511 19.52 28.03 -1.46
CA GLU A 511 20.48 28.98 -0.87
C GLU A 511 19.98 29.45 0.51
N LEU A 512 18.73 29.92 0.59
CA LEU A 512 18.10 30.41 1.82
C LEU A 512 18.06 29.34 2.92
N VAL A 513 17.54 28.13 2.63
CA VAL A 513 17.45 27.08 3.66
C VAL A 513 18.83 26.58 4.11
N THR A 514 19.83 26.69 3.24
CA THR A 514 21.23 26.39 3.56
C THR A 514 21.83 27.46 4.47
N GLN A 515 21.65 28.75 4.16
CA GLN A 515 22.10 29.84 5.05
C GLN A 515 21.39 29.82 6.42
N ILE A 516 20.11 29.44 6.49
CA ILE A 516 19.40 29.25 7.76
C ILE A 516 20.06 28.14 8.61
N ASP A 517 20.49 27.03 7.99
CA ASP A 517 21.18 25.93 8.68
C ASP A 517 22.58 26.37 9.19
N PHE A 518 23.35 27.09 8.36
CA PHE A 518 24.64 27.71 8.74
C PHE A 518 24.52 28.73 9.89
N ALA A 519 23.46 29.54 9.85
CA ALA A 519 23.23 30.59 10.83
C ALA A 519 22.65 30.05 12.16
N SER A 520 21.89 28.95 12.11
CA SER A 520 21.33 28.28 13.30
C SER A 520 22.39 27.55 14.12
N HIS A 521 23.49 27.15 13.48
CA HIS A 521 24.56 26.35 14.09
C HIS A 521 25.91 27.09 14.06
N PRO A 522 26.09 28.17 14.85
CA PRO A 522 27.32 28.97 14.83
C PRO A 522 28.57 28.17 15.22
N ALA A 523 28.43 27.20 16.12
CA ALA A 523 29.53 26.35 16.63
C ALA A 523 29.85 25.12 15.76
N VAL A 524 29.11 24.87 14.67
CA VAL A 524 29.33 23.71 13.80
C VAL A 524 30.24 24.12 12.64
N SER A 525 31.29 23.33 12.41
CA SER A 525 32.05 23.33 11.16
C SER A 525 31.32 22.45 10.16
N PHE A 526 31.05 23.00 8.97
CA PHE A 526 30.42 22.29 7.87
C PHE A 526 31.50 21.84 6.88
N ALA A 527 31.24 20.75 6.17
CA ALA A 527 32.08 20.35 5.05
C ALA A 527 31.90 21.34 3.88
N GLU A 528 32.84 21.32 2.94
CA GLU A 528 32.65 22.00 1.65
C GLU A 528 31.47 21.33 0.92
N GLU A 529 30.50 22.15 0.51
CA GLU A 529 29.28 21.71 -0.18
C GLU A 529 29.25 22.33 -1.59
N PRO A 530 28.67 21.63 -2.58
CA PRO A 530 28.41 22.21 -3.90
C PRO A 530 27.54 23.48 -3.79
N PRO A 531 27.63 24.41 -4.76
CA PRO A 531 26.75 25.58 -4.82
C PRO A 531 25.27 25.20 -4.72
N ALA A 532 24.51 26.00 -3.98
CA ALA A 532 23.09 25.73 -3.77
C ALA A 532 22.36 25.72 -5.13
N GLY A 533 21.63 24.63 -5.41
CA GLY A 533 20.95 24.43 -6.68
C GLY A 533 21.77 23.83 -7.83
N GLU A 534 23.05 23.49 -7.68
CA GLU A 534 23.88 22.91 -8.77
C GLU A 534 23.19 21.71 -9.47
N LEU A 535 22.59 20.81 -8.69
CA LEU A 535 21.90 19.63 -9.22
C LEU A 535 20.64 20.01 -10.03
N TYR A 536 20.00 21.13 -9.69
CA TYR A 536 18.87 21.68 -10.45
C TYR A 536 19.33 22.37 -11.74
N GLU A 537 20.42 23.14 -11.70
CA GLU A 537 21.03 23.73 -12.90
C GLU A 537 21.47 22.65 -13.91
N HIS A 538 22.05 21.55 -13.40
CA HIS A 538 22.39 20.39 -14.21
C HIS A 538 21.13 19.76 -14.84
N TYR A 539 20.06 19.58 -14.07
CA TYR A 539 18.77 19.09 -14.56
C TYR A 539 18.17 20.00 -15.65
N LEU A 540 18.14 21.32 -15.44
CA LEU A 540 17.67 22.29 -16.43
C LEU A 540 18.50 22.21 -17.72
N THR A 541 19.83 22.16 -17.59
CA THR A 541 20.76 22.03 -18.72
C THR A 541 20.49 20.76 -19.54
N GLN A 542 20.27 19.62 -18.88
CA GLN A 542 19.87 18.38 -19.58
C GLN A 542 18.51 18.52 -20.28
N LYS A 543 17.51 19.14 -19.64
CA LYS A 543 16.17 19.34 -20.23
C LYS A 543 16.19 20.26 -21.44
N HIS A 544 16.93 21.37 -21.39
CA HIS A 544 17.09 22.28 -22.53
C HIS A 544 17.77 21.59 -23.72
N ARG A 545 18.81 20.77 -23.48
CA ARG A 545 19.44 19.96 -24.54
C ARG A 545 18.45 18.99 -25.20
N LEU A 546 17.62 18.29 -24.41
CA LEU A 546 16.60 17.38 -24.94
C LEU A 546 15.52 18.10 -25.75
N GLN A 547 15.07 19.28 -25.30
CA GLN A 547 14.11 20.10 -26.05
C GLN A 547 14.70 20.59 -27.38
N GLN A 548 15.96 21.05 -27.39
CA GLN A 548 16.65 21.46 -28.62
C GLN A 548 16.80 20.30 -29.61
N GLN A 549 17.16 19.09 -29.14
CA GLN A 549 17.21 17.89 -29.98
C GLN A 549 15.86 17.52 -30.58
N GLN A 550 14.77 17.61 -29.80
CA GLN A 550 13.41 17.36 -30.30
C GLN A 550 12.98 18.39 -31.36
N GLN A 551 13.28 19.67 -31.15
CA GLN A 551 13.00 20.72 -32.15
C GLN A 551 13.79 20.50 -33.45
N GLN A 552 15.07 20.14 -33.36
CA GLN A 552 15.90 19.81 -34.53
C GLN A 552 15.36 18.59 -35.29
N GLN A 553 14.93 17.53 -34.59
CA GLN A 553 14.30 16.37 -35.24
C GLN A 553 12.98 16.72 -35.93
N GLN A 554 12.13 17.55 -35.32
CA GLN A 554 10.89 18.01 -35.94
C GLN A 554 11.15 18.87 -37.19
N GLN A 555 12.15 19.75 -37.15
CA GLN A 555 12.56 20.55 -38.32
C GLN A 555 13.10 19.66 -39.45
N GLN A 556 13.93 18.66 -39.14
CA GLN A 556 14.42 17.70 -40.13
C GLN A 556 13.28 16.87 -40.75
N GLN A 557 12.31 16.42 -39.95
CA GLN A 557 11.13 15.72 -40.46
C GLN A 557 10.26 16.61 -41.35
N GLN A 558 10.06 17.88 -40.99
CA GLN A 558 9.35 18.84 -41.85
C GLN A 558 10.11 19.10 -43.17
N GLN A 559 11.43 19.27 -43.13
CA GLN A 559 12.24 19.45 -44.33
C GLN A 559 12.19 18.22 -45.26
N GLN A 560 12.28 17.00 -44.70
CA GLN A 560 12.10 15.76 -45.44
C GLN A 560 10.71 15.65 -46.07
N LEU A 561 9.65 16.04 -45.33
CA LEU A 561 8.28 16.03 -45.86
C LEU A 561 8.11 17.05 -47.01
N ILE A 562 8.70 18.24 -46.88
CA ILE A 562 8.67 19.27 -47.94
C ILE A 562 9.42 18.79 -49.19
N GLN A 563 10.60 18.18 -49.02
CA GLN A 563 11.34 17.56 -50.14
C GLN A 563 10.54 16.44 -50.80
N HIS A 564 9.82 15.62 -50.02
CA HIS A 564 8.94 14.56 -50.53
C HIS A 564 7.66 15.07 -51.23
N LEU A 565 7.30 16.35 -51.03
CA LEU A 565 6.17 17.01 -51.70
C LEU A 565 6.61 17.86 -52.91
N GLN A 566 7.93 18.02 -53.11
CA GLN A 566 8.55 18.73 -54.24
C GLN A 566 9.07 17.78 -55.33
N HIS A 567 8.97 16.47 -55.09
CA HIS A 567 9.26 15.37 -56.02
C HIS A 567 7.97 14.59 -56.33
#